data_AF-A0A1G1B2Y0-F1
#
_entry.id   AF-A0A1G1B2Y0-F1
#
_cell.length_a   1.000
_cell.length_b   1.000
_cell.length_c   1.000
_cell.angle_alpha   90.00
_cell.angle_beta   90.00
_cell.angle_gamma   90.00
#
_symmetry.space_group_name_H-M   'P 1'
#
loop_
_entity.id
_entity.type
_entity.pdbx_description
1 polymer ?
#
loop_
_entity_poly.entity_id
_entity_poly.type
_entity_poly.pdbx_seq_one_letter_code
_entity_poly.pdbx_strand_id
1 'polypeptide(L)'
;MLDIVFVVLFASYFIVAAKVEQWNTISILGFKSYTPEGFLRAPKVYMLVSAFLFSILFVFSFFTENIPLYISLFLVVIGWGVVQIVGRKQAFNNYREVHADLYASGGQFLDAPYNQEELAELAVESRITDKELHAKLIKFRKWGM
;
A
#
# COMPACT_ATOMS: atom_id res chain seq x y z
N MET A 1 -12.86 -24.61 16.36
CA MET A 1 -13.33 -24.21 14.99
C MET A 1 -13.15 -22.71 14.77
N LEU A 2 -13.47 -21.87 15.75
CA LEU A 2 -13.34 -20.41 15.66
C LEU A 2 -11.88 -19.92 15.51
N ASP A 3 -10.90 -20.65 16.03
CA ASP A 3 -9.48 -20.29 15.83
C ASP A 3 -9.06 -20.36 14.36
N ILE A 4 -9.55 -21.36 13.61
CA ILE A 4 -9.30 -21.49 12.18
C ILE A 4 -9.91 -20.30 11.44
N VAL A 5 -11.14 -19.93 11.80
CA VAL A 5 -11.82 -18.76 11.24
C VAL A 5 -11.04 -17.48 11.53
N PHE A 6 -10.53 -17.31 12.76
CA PHE A 6 -9.68 -16.18 13.14
C PHE A 6 -8.42 -16.10 12.28
N VAL A 7 -7.72 -17.22 12.07
CA VAL A 7 -6.50 -17.26 11.24
C VAL A 7 -6.80 -16.92 9.78
N VAL A 8 -7.89 -17.45 9.22
CA VAL A 8 -8.31 -17.15 7.83
C VAL A 8 -8.70 -15.69 7.69
N LEU A 9 -9.44 -15.13 8.66
CA LEU A 9 -9.78 -13.71 8.71
C LEU A 9 -8.53 -12.84 8.84
N PHE A 10 -7.56 -13.24 9.67
CA PHE A 10 -6.30 -12.52 9.85
C PHE A 10 -5.52 -12.44 8.53
N ALA A 11 -5.37 -13.57 7.84
CA ALA A 11 -4.70 -13.64 6.54
C ALA A 11 -5.44 -12.81 5.48
N SER A 12 -6.77 -12.90 5.43
CA SER A 12 -7.60 -12.14 4.49
C SER A 12 -7.49 -10.63 4.73
N TYR A 13 -7.59 -10.21 6.00
CA TYR A 13 -7.37 -8.83 6.41
C TYR A 13 -5.99 -8.35 5.98
N PHE A 14 -4.94 -9.13 6.26
CA PHE A 14 -3.57 -8.76 5.92
C PHE A 14 -3.39 -8.50 4.43
N ILE A 15 -3.89 -9.41 3.58
CA ILE A 15 -3.78 -9.29 2.12
C ILE A 15 -4.55 -8.07 1.62
N VAL A 16 -5.82 -7.94 2.00
CA VAL A 16 -6.70 -6.85 1.53
C VAL A 16 -6.17 -5.50 2.00
N ALA A 17 -5.87 -5.37 3.29
CA ALA A 17 -5.44 -4.12 3.88
C ALA A 17 -4.07 -3.67 3.36
N ALA A 18 -3.13 -4.61 3.14
CA ALA A 18 -1.82 -4.27 2.55
C ALA A 18 -1.97 -3.75 1.12
N LYS A 19 -2.91 -4.31 0.35
CA LYS A 19 -3.18 -3.85 -1.02
C LYS A 19 -3.89 -2.50 -1.07
N VAL A 20 -4.84 -2.28 -0.17
CA VAL A 20 -5.48 -0.97 -0.01
C VAL A 20 -4.45 0.11 0.37
N GLU A 21 -3.55 -0.17 1.31
CA GLU A 21 -2.48 0.78 1.68
C GLU A 21 -1.50 1.00 0.53
N GLN A 22 -1.16 -0.04 -0.24
CA GLN A 22 -0.34 0.09 -1.44
C GLN A 22 -0.99 1.04 -2.45
N TRP A 23 -2.25 0.80 -2.81
CA TRP A 23 -2.98 1.63 -3.78
C TRP A 23 -3.12 3.08 -3.31
N ASN A 24 -3.42 3.26 -2.01
CA ASN A 24 -3.47 4.58 -1.42
C ASN A 24 -2.12 5.30 -1.53
N THR A 25 -1.03 4.61 -1.16
CA THR A 25 0.32 5.16 -1.19
C THR A 25 0.77 5.55 -2.59
N ILE A 26 0.59 4.65 -3.58
CA ILE A 26 1.03 4.91 -4.96
C ILE A 26 0.18 5.98 -5.65
N SER A 27 -1.12 6.05 -5.32
CA SER A 27 -2.00 7.13 -5.78
C SER A 27 -1.56 8.50 -5.26
N ILE A 28 -1.14 8.60 -3.99
CA ILE A 28 -0.62 9.84 -3.40
C ILE A 28 0.70 10.25 -4.05
N LEU A 29 1.53 9.29 -4.46
CA LEU A 29 2.76 9.54 -5.21
C LEU A 29 2.51 9.95 -6.67
N GLY A 30 1.26 10.08 -7.10
CA GLY A 30 0.87 10.56 -8.44
C GLY A 30 0.59 9.47 -9.47
N PHE A 31 0.84 8.20 -9.14
CA PHE A 31 0.72 7.06 -10.06
C PHE A 31 -0.67 6.43 -10.03
N LYS A 32 -1.69 7.23 -10.33
CA LYS A 32 -3.10 6.80 -10.30
C LYS A 32 -3.41 5.69 -11.31
N SER A 33 -2.75 5.66 -12.45
CA SER A 33 -2.89 4.62 -13.48
C SER A 33 -2.54 3.21 -12.99
N TYR A 34 -1.74 3.10 -11.93
CA TYR A 34 -1.35 1.82 -11.31
C TYR A 34 -2.32 1.35 -10.23
N THR A 35 -3.43 2.06 -10.04
CA THR A 35 -4.49 1.69 -9.10
C THR A 35 -5.75 1.25 -9.86
N PRO A 36 -6.51 0.28 -9.34
CA PRO A 36 -7.75 -0.15 -9.97
C PRO A 36 -8.74 1.02 -10.08
N GLU A 37 -9.48 1.10 -11.19
CA GLU A 37 -10.48 2.16 -11.39
C GLU A 37 -11.51 2.23 -10.25
N GLY A 38 -11.92 1.07 -9.71
CA GLY A 38 -12.85 1.01 -8.59
C GLY A 38 -12.30 1.74 -7.35
N PHE A 39 -11.00 1.60 -7.08
CA PHE A 39 -10.33 2.29 -5.98
C PHE A 39 -10.28 3.80 -6.22
N LEU A 40 -9.99 4.25 -7.44
CA LEU A 40 -9.97 5.68 -7.78
C LEU A 40 -11.35 6.33 -7.65
N ARG A 41 -12.41 5.63 -8.05
CA ARG A 41 -13.79 6.15 -7.96
C ARG A 41 -14.27 6.26 -6.51
N ALA A 42 -13.90 5.31 -5.66
CA ALA A 42 -14.43 5.23 -4.30
C ALA A 42 -13.37 4.77 -3.26
N PRO A 43 -12.28 5.52 -3.05
CA PRO A 43 -11.17 5.09 -2.18
C PRO A 43 -11.62 4.87 -0.73
N LYS A 44 -12.57 5.69 -0.26
CA LYS A 44 -13.15 5.58 1.09
C LYS A 44 -13.82 4.24 1.34
N VAL A 45 -14.43 3.61 0.32
CA VAL A 45 -15.09 2.31 0.45
C VAL A 45 -14.07 1.22 0.73
N TYR A 46 -12.94 1.22 0.02
CA TYR A 46 -11.87 0.25 0.23
C TYR A 46 -11.20 0.42 1.61
N MET A 47 -11.00 1.67 2.05
CA MET A 47 -10.54 1.95 3.41
C MET A 47 -11.55 1.46 4.46
N LEU A 48 -12.84 1.64 4.21
CA LEU A 48 -13.91 1.17 5.09
C LEU A 48 -13.96 -0.37 5.15
N VAL A 49 -13.81 -1.06 4.02
CA VAL A 49 -13.71 -2.53 3.97
C VAL A 49 -12.53 -3.02 4.81
N SER A 50 -11.36 -2.40 4.67
CA SER A 50 -10.20 -2.72 5.49
C SER A 50 -10.45 -2.48 6.99
N ALA A 51 -11.11 -1.38 7.36
CA ALA A 51 -11.47 -1.09 8.74
C ALA A 51 -12.51 -2.08 9.28
N PHE A 52 -13.49 -2.47 8.48
CA PHE A 52 -14.51 -3.44 8.85
C PHE A 52 -13.90 -4.83 9.09
N LEU A 53 -12.98 -5.27 8.22
CA LEU A 53 -12.23 -6.52 8.42
C LEU A 53 -11.41 -6.48 9.71
N PHE A 54 -10.76 -5.35 10.00
CA PHE A 54 -10.04 -5.16 11.26
C PHE A 54 -10.98 -5.27 12.47
N SER A 55 -12.15 -4.61 12.42
CA SER A 55 -13.14 -4.67 13.50
C SER A 55 -13.69 -6.08 13.72
N ILE A 56 -14.01 -6.81 12.65
CA ILE A 56 -14.43 -8.22 12.75
C ILE A 56 -13.32 -9.04 13.40
N LEU A 57 -12.09 -8.89 12.93
CA LEU A 57 -10.94 -9.62 13.44
C LEU A 57 -10.71 -9.36 14.93
N PHE A 58 -10.84 -8.10 15.35
CA PHE A 58 -10.75 -7.69 16.76
C PHE A 58 -11.86 -8.31 17.62
N VAL A 59 -13.10 -8.36 17.12
CA VAL A 59 -14.22 -9.01 17.83
C VAL A 59 -13.98 -10.51 17.94
N PHE A 60 -13.50 -11.16 16.86
CA PHE A 60 -13.20 -12.59 16.86
C PHE A 60 -12.07 -12.98 17.82
N SER A 61 -11.15 -12.06 18.15
CA SER A 61 -10.12 -12.30 19.18
C SER A 61 -10.69 -12.65 20.55
N PHE A 62 -11.92 -12.24 20.88
CA PHE A 62 -12.59 -12.58 22.14
C PHE A 62 -13.24 -13.97 22.16
N PHE A 63 -13.37 -14.61 20.99
CA PHE A 63 -14.04 -15.89 20.83
C PHE A 63 -13.08 -17.03 20.45
N THR A 64 -11.77 -16.77 20.41
CA THR A 64 -10.76 -17.82 20.22
C THR A 64 -10.62 -18.66 21.49
N GLU A 65 -10.68 -19.98 21.36
CA GLU A 65 -10.66 -20.92 22.49
C GLU A 65 -9.24 -21.38 22.82
N ASN A 66 -8.42 -21.60 21.78
CA ASN A 66 -7.06 -22.14 21.94
C ASN A 66 -5.99 -21.05 21.99
N ILE A 67 -6.28 -19.87 21.45
CA ILE A 67 -5.35 -18.74 21.43
C ILE A 67 -5.68 -17.84 22.63
N PRO A 68 -4.75 -17.64 23.57
CA PRO A 68 -4.97 -16.71 24.67
C PRO A 68 -5.28 -15.31 24.16
N LEU A 69 -6.26 -14.65 24.78
CA LEU A 69 -6.76 -13.33 24.36
C LEU A 69 -5.64 -12.28 24.18
N TYR A 70 -4.66 -12.25 25.08
CA TYR A 70 -3.55 -11.31 24.98
C TYR A 70 -2.67 -11.56 23.75
N ILE A 71 -2.53 -12.82 23.31
CA ILE A 71 -1.79 -13.18 22.09
C ILE A 71 -2.60 -12.77 20.86
N SER A 72 -3.90 -13.09 20.81
CA SER A 72 -4.75 -12.76 19.67
C SER A 72 -4.84 -11.24 19.45
N LEU A 73 -5.05 -10.46 20.51
CA LEU A 73 -5.05 -8.99 20.44
C LEU A 73 -3.68 -8.42 20.01
N PHE A 74 -2.59 -8.97 20.54
CA PHE A 74 -1.24 -8.58 20.14
C PHE A 74 -1.00 -8.84 18.65
N LEU A 75 -1.43 -9.98 18.13
CA LEU A 75 -1.35 -10.29 16.69
C LEU A 75 -2.15 -9.29 15.86
N VAL A 76 -3.36 -8.93 16.28
CA VAL A 76 -4.19 -7.94 15.57
C VAL A 76 -3.51 -6.57 15.50
N VAL A 77 -2.96 -6.08 16.62
CA VAL A 77 -2.27 -4.79 16.68
C VAL A 77 -0.99 -4.79 15.84
N ILE A 78 -0.16 -5.83 15.95
CA ILE A 78 1.04 -5.95 15.12
C ILE A 78 0.68 -6.10 13.66
N GLY A 79 -0.32 -6.93 13.34
CA GLY A 79 -0.80 -7.13 11.97
C GLY A 79 -1.21 -5.82 11.32
N TRP A 80 -1.92 -4.95 12.06
CA TRP A 80 -2.26 -3.60 11.59
C TRP A 80 -1.03 -2.75 11.28
N GLY A 81 0.00 -2.75 12.14
CA GLY A 81 1.25 -2.04 11.88
C GLY A 81 2.04 -2.62 10.70
N VAL A 82 2.14 -3.94 10.60
CA VAL A 82 2.88 -4.62 9.53
C VAL A 82 2.22 -4.39 8.17
N VAL A 83 0.88 -4.43 8.10
CA VAL A 83 0.12 -4.09 6.89
C VAL A 83 0.52 -2.72 6.34
N GLN A 84 0.63 -1.72 7.21
CA GLN A 84 1.01 -0.35 6.83
C GLN A 84 2.41 -0.29 6.23
N ILE A 85 3.36 -1.00 6.85
CA ILE A 85 4.75 -1.06 6.39
C ILE A 85 4.85 -1.81 5.06
N VAL A 86 4.21 -2.98 4.97
CA VAL A 86 4.25 -3.84 3.77
C VAL A 86 3.58 -3.16 2.59
N GLY A 87 2.40 -2.57 2.78
CA GLY A 87 1.70 -1.84 1.72
C GLY A 87 2.53 -0.68 1.17
N ARG A 88 3.15 0.12 2.05
CA ARG A 88 4.03 1.23 1.64
C ARG A 88 5.28 0.75 0.93
N LYS A 89 5.93 -0.30 1.43
CA LYS A 89 7.12 -0.88 0.80
C LYS A 89 6.80 -1.39 -0.61
N GLN A 90 5.65 -2.05 -0.79
CA GLN A 90 5.19 -2.47 -2.12
C GLN A 90 4.94 -1.27 -3.04
N ALA A 91 4.36 -0.19 -2.54
CA ALA A 91 4.12 1.02 -3.34
C ALA A 91 5.43 1.72 -3.73
N PHE A 92 6.42 1.77 -2.83
CA PHE A 92 7.74 2.35 -3.12
C PHE A 92 8.54 1.53 -4.12
N ASN A 93 8.45 0.20 -4.04
CA ASN A 93 9.06 -0.67 -5.04
C ASN A 93 8.42 -0.45 -6.41
N ASN A 94 7.09 -0.44 -6.50
CA ASN A 94 6.39 -0.14 -7.75
C ASN A 94 6.74 1.25 -8.28
N TYR A 95 6.84 2.27 -7.40
CA TYR A 95 7.25 3.61 -7.81
C TYR A 95 8.62 3.58 -8.51
N ARG A 96 9.61 2.90 -7.90
CA ARG A 96 10.97 2.79 -8.46
C ARG A 96 10.99 1.99 -9.76
N GLU A 97 10.23 0.90 -9.82
CA GLU A 97 10.10 0.06 -11.02
C GLU A 97 9.53 0.85 -12.19
N VAL A 98 8.46 1.62 -11.96
CA VAL A 98 7.85 2.45 -13.01
C VAL A 98 8.82 3.51 -13.54
N HIS A 99 9.58 4.19 -12.67
CA HIS A 99 10.58 5.17 -13.14
C HIS A 99 11.74 4.49 -13.86
N ALA A 100 12.16 3.30 -13.42
CA ALA A 100 13.18 2.52 -14.11
C ALA A 100 12.72 2.09 -15.51
N ASP A 101 11.46 1.66 -15.65
CA ASP A 101 10.85 1.27 -16.92
C ASP A 101 10.68 2.47 -17.86
N LEU A 102 10.25 3.62 -17.34
CA LEU A 102 10.15 4.87 -18.11
C LEU A 102 11.53 5.35 -18.59
N TYR A 103 12.55 5.26 -17.73
CA TYR A 103 13.94 5.57 -18.10
C TYR A 103 14.48 4.61 -19.16
N ALA A 104 14.29 3.30 -18.97
CA ALA A 104 14.77 2.27 -19.89
C ALA A 104 14.09 2.31 -21.26
N SER A 105 12.79 2.65 -21.29
CA SER A 105 12.04 2.82 -22.53
C SER A 105 12.34 4.15 -23.22
N GLY A 106 12.97 5.12 -22.55
CA GLY A 106 13.41 6.36 -23.17
C GLY A 106 12.30 7.21 -23.80
N GLY A 107 11.04 6.97 -23.43
CA GLY A 107 9.88 7.60 -24.08
C GLY A 107 9.57 7.05 -25.48
N GLN A 108 10.04 5.84 -25.81
CA GLN A 108 9.80 5.17 -27.10
C GLN A 108 8.32 4.98 -27.46
N PHE A 109 7.42 5.08 -26.47
CA PHE A 109 5.97 4.94 -26.62
C PHE A 109 5.22 6.27 -26.54
N LEU A 110 5.92 7.41 -26.50
CA LEU A 110 5.34 8.76 -26.48
C LEU A 110 5.43 9.40 -27.87
N ASP A 111 4.51 10.32 -28.16
CA ASP A 111 4.52 11.12 -29.39
C ASP A 111 5.79 11.97 -29.54
N ALA A 112 6.43 12.30 -28.41
CA ALA A 112 7.76 12.89 -28.34
C ALA A 112 8.61 12.14 -27.30
N PRO A 113 9.85 11.72 -27.62
CA PRO A 113 10.73 11.07 -26.68
C PRO A 113 11.15 12.04 -25.56
N TYR A 114 11.51 11.51 -24.40
CA TYR A 114 11.97 12.31 -23.27
C TYR A 114 13.27 13.05 -23.62
N ASN A 115 13.40 14.27 -23.12
CA ASN A 115 14.64 15.02 -23.22
C ASN A 115 15.69 14.46 -22.22
N GLN A 116 16.96 14.90 -22.34
CA GLN A 116 18.01 14.39 -21.44
C GLN A 116 17.82 14.78 -19.96
N GLU A 117 17.16 15.89 -19.69
CA GLU A 117 16.89 16.37 -18.33
C GLU A 117 15.82 15.50 -17.65
N GLU A 118 14.75 15.18 -18.38
CA GLU A 118 13.68 14.27 -17.95
C GLU A 118 14.20 12.85 -17.71
N LEU A 119 15.08 12.35 -18.60
CA LEU A 119 15.72 11.05 -18.40
C LEU A 119 16.64 11.06 -17.17
N ALA A 120 17.36 12.15 -16.92
CA ALA A 120 18.18 12.28 -15.72
C ALA A 120 17.31 12.30 -14.45
N GLU A 121 16.18 12.99 -14.47
CA GLU A 121 15.21 13.01 -13.37
C GLU A 121 14.64 11.61 -13.11
N LEU A 122 14.18 10.90 -14.14
CA LEU A 122 13.68 9.52 -14.01
C LEU A 122 14.76 8.57 -13.45
N ALA A 123 16.01 8.72 -13.87
CA ALA A 123 17.13 7.93 -13.35
C ALA A 123 17.36 8.18 -11.85
N VAL A 124 17.26 9.43 -11.41
CA VAL A 124 17.36 9.80 -9.99
C VAL A 124 16.17 9.23 -9.20
N GLU A 125 14.95 9.42 -9.69
CA GLU A 125 13.72 8.96 -9.04
C GLU A 125 13.63 7.42 -8.96
N SER A 126 14.21 6.69 -9.91
CA SER A 126 14.27 5.22 -9.86
C SER A 126 15.14 4.69 -8.70
N ARG A 127 16.08 5.50 -8.20
CA ARG A 127 17.08 5.12 -7.18
C ARG A 127 16.86 5.78 -5.82
N ILE A 128 15.78 6.56 -5.69
CA ILE A 128 15.45 7.28 -4.47
C ILE A 128 15.26 6.30 -3.30
N THR A 129 15.68 6.71 -2.10
CA THR A 129 15.59 5.85 -0.91
C THR A 129 14.19 5.83 -0.31
N ASP A 130 13.86 4.77 0.43
CA ASP A 130 12.57 4.66 1.15
C ASP A 130 12.34 5.83 2.11
N LYS A 131 13.42 6.36 2.71
CA LYS A 131 13.35 7.51 3.63
C LYS A 131 12.91 8.79 2.91
N GLU A 132 13.42 9.01 1.71
CA GLU A 132 13.08 10.16 0.88
C GLU A 132 11.67 10.04 0.30
N LEU A 133 11.27 8.83 -0.14
CA LEU A 133 9.90 8.56 -0.56
C LEU A 133 8.90 8.76 0.58
N HIS A 134 9.27 8.36 1.80
CA HIS A 134 8.45 8.61 2.96
C HIS A 134 8.31 10.11 3.26
N ALA A 135 9.39 10.89 3.13
CA ALA A 135 9.34 12.34 3.28
C ALA A 135 8.46 13.00 2.20
N LYS A 136 8.57 12.56 0.94
CA LYS A 136 7.69 12.98 -0.16
C LYS A 136 6.23 12.68 0.13
N LEU A 137 5.92 11.47 0.61
CA LEU A 137 4.56 11.08 0.96
C LEU A 137 3.96 11.96 2.06
N ILE A 138 4.73 12.29 3.10
CA ILE A 138 4.29 13.23 4.16
C ILE A 138 4.02 14.61 3.57
N LYS A 139 4.87 15.08 2.64
CA LYS A 139 4.67 16.35 1.94
C LYS A 139 3.38 16.31 1.12
N PHE A 140 3.18 15.34 0.23
CA PHE A 140 1.97 15.26 -0.60
C PHE A 140 0.68 15.16 0.24
N ARG A 141 0.69 14.35 1.30
CA ARG A 141 -0.46 14.21 2.19
C ARG A 141 -0.85 15.51 2.91
N LYS A 142 0.10 16.38 3.23
CA LYS A 142 -0.17 17.70 3.83
C LYS A 142 -0.80 18.68 2.84
N TRP A 143 -0.58 18.50 1.54
CA TRP A 143 -0.99 19.43 0.49
C TRP A 143 -2.31 19.02 -0.20
N GLY A 144 -2.91 17.90 0.22
CA GLY A 144 -4.25 17.49 -0.23
C GLY A 144 -4.33 17.12 -1.73
N MET A 145 -3.20 16.78 -2.36
CA MET A 145 -3.13 16.18 -3.70
C MET A 145 -3.28 14.66 -3.63
#